data_AF-A0A922Y144-F1
#
_entry.id   AF-A0A922Y144-F1
#
_cell.length_a   1.000
_cell.length_b   1.000
_cell.length_c   1.000
_cell.angle_alpha   90.00
_cell.angle_beta   90.00
_cell.angle_gamma   90.00
#
_symmetry.space_group_name_H-M   'P 1'
#
loop_
_entity.id
_entity.type
_entity.pdbx_description
1 polymer ?
#
loop_
_entity_poly.entity_id
_entity_poly.type
_entity_poly.pdbx_seq_one_letter_code
_entity_poly.pdbx_strand_id
1 'polypeptide(L)'
;MVESAQAGTMRSGRTLNHLVPGRDCGDCVACCEVLRIVDPDVGKPAGIMCRHNTGSGCGIHATRPDICRRWFCLWRRIDAMPDEARPDRCGVIFCLEGEDDHPNPFARFCVVARPVGSSRALRSELVRQVIAMFARQGELPVWVHRHGVRSLIHPPPDLADAIERPDTTPFQAFVPAAMDWRRRHRANWPQG
;
A
#
# COMPACT_ATOMS: atom_id res chain seq x y z
N MET A 1 27.82 8.58 -18.18
CA MET A 1 27.99 9.23 -16.86
C MET A 1 27.02 10.38 -16.77
N VAL A 2 26.50 10.59 -15.55
CA VAL A 2 25.71 11.73 -15.06
C VAL A 2 24.18 11.60 -15.22
N GLU A 3 23.61 11.01 -14.18
CA GLU A 3 22.28 11.31 -13.61
C GLU A 3 22.04 12.81 -13.42
N SER A 4 20.78 13.23 -13.61
CA SER A 4 19.99 14.03 -12.67
C SER A 4 18.89 14.76 -13.43
N ALA A 5 17.76 15.14 -12.87
CA ALA A 5 17.05 14.85 -11.63
C ALA A 5 15.89 15.85 -11.69
N GLN A 6 14.63 15.40 -11.67
CA GLN A 6 13.49 16.22 -11.26
C GLN A 6 12.21 15.38 -11.18
N ALA A 7 12.06 14.71 -10.04
CA ALA A 7 10.76 14.37 -9.49
C ALA A 7 10.84 14.61 -7.96
N GLY A 8 10.80 15.89 -7.57
CA GLY A 8 10.43 16.30 -6.21
C GLY A 8 8.91 16.44 -6.15
N THR A 9 8.19 15.92 -5.16
CA THR A 9 8.46 16.12 -3.73
C THR A 9 7.80 15.02 -2.89
N MET A 10 8.60 14.28 -2.13
CA MET A 10 8.24 13.74 -0.81
C MET A 10 9.42 14.08 0.11
N ARG A 11 9.20 14.94 1.11
CA ARG A 11 10.09 15.10 2.28
C ARG A 11 9.15 15.16 3.47
N SER A 12 9.09 14.13 4.31
CA SER A 12 10.17 13.78 5.24
C SER A 12 10.30 12.27 5.43
N GLY A 13 11.50 11.75 5.15
CA GLY A 13 11.95 10.43 5.55
C GLY A 13 11.64 9.30 4.57
N ARG A 14 12.63 9.00 3.70
CA ARG A 14 12.81 7.72 2.97
C ARG A 14 11.90 7.50 1.76
N THR A 15 12.47 7.75 0.58
CA THR A 15 11.90 7.45 -0.75
C THR A 15 11.47 5.99 -0.87
N LEU A 16 10.31 5.70 -1.47
CA LEU A 16 9.81 4.33 -1.65
C LEU A 16 10.71 3.42 -2.54
N ASN A 17 11.84 3.93 -3.04
CA ASN A 17 12.76 3.25 -3.95
C ASN A 17 13.95 2.55 -3.27
N HIS A 18 14.08 2.59 -1.94
CA HIS A 18 15.15 1.88 -1.23
C HIS A 18 14.60 0.94 -0.16
N LEU A 19 15.44 0.00 0.25
CA LEU A 19 15.17 -0.88 1.39
C LEU A 19 15.79 -0.27 2.64
N VAL A 20 15.11 -0.41 3.77
CA VAL A 20 15.63 -0.03 5.09
C VAL A 20 16.82 -0.94 5.41
N PRO A 21 18.02 -0.40 5.64
CA PRO A 21 19.18 -1.20 6.01
C PRO A 21 18.92 -2.01 7.28
N GLY A 22 19.38 -3.27 7.30
CA GLY A 22 19.23 -4.17 8.46
C GLY A 22 17.85 -4.81 8.63
N ARG A 23 16.85 -4.45 7.82
CA ARG A 23 15.57 -5.18 7.80
C ARG A 23 15.65 -6.32 6.82
N ASP A 24 15.42 -7.54 7.30
CA ASP A 24 15.32 -8.73 6.48
C ASP A 24 13.99 -9.47 6.63
N CYS A 25 13.63 -10.21 5.58
CA CYS A 25 12.38 -10.97 5.60
C CYS A 25 12.44 -12.09 6.62
N GLY A 26 13.62 -12.68 6.92
CA GLY A 26 13.72 -13.85 7.79
C GLY A 26 12.69 -14.91 7.41
N ASP A 27 11.99 -15.44 8.42
CA ASP A 27 10.92 -16.44 8.24
C ASP A 27 9.56 -15.88 7.78
N CYS A 28 9.44 -14.57 7.53
CA CYS A 28 8.17 -13.95 7.18
C CYS A 28 7.77 -14.30 5.74
N VAL A 29 6.63 -14.98 5.59
CA VAL A 29 6.08 -15.42 4.30
C VAL A 29 4.75 -14.77 3.94
N ALA A 30 4.36 -13.68 4.62
CA ALA A 30 3.06 -13.03 4.45
C ALA A 30 2.71 -12.66 3.00
N CYS A 31 3.68 -12.21 2.19
CA CYS A 31 3.44 -11.88 0.78
C CYS A 31 3.08 -13.10 -0.07
N CYS A 32 3.58 -14.29 0.29
CA CYS A 32 3.28 -15.55 -0.38
C CYS A 32 1.82 -15.97 -0.17
N GLU A 33 1.20 -15.57 0.94
CA GLU A 33 -0.22 -15.81 1.20
C GLU A 33 -1.09 -14.70 0.60
N VAL A 34 -0.84 -13.45 0.98
CA VAL A 34 -1.80 -12.35 0.80
C VAL A 34 -1.94 -11.89 -0.65
N LEU A 35 -0.84 -11.78 -1.40
CA LEU A 35 -0.85 -11.09 -2.69
C LEU A 35 -1.43 -11.95 -3.81
N ARG A 36 -2.09 -11.35 -4.79
CA ARG A 36 -2.36 -12.01 -6.08
C ARG A 36 -1.10 -11.89 -6.94
N ILE A 37 -0.72 -12.96 -7.63
CA ILE A 37 0.35 -12.95 -8.62
C ILE A 37 -0.25 -13.45 -9.94
N VAL A 38 -0.39 -12.55 -10.90
CA VAL A 38 -0.95 -12.85 -12.23
C VAL A 38 0.09 -13.31 -13.24
N ASP A 39 1.38 -13.18 -12.89
CA ASP A 39 2.48 -13.69 -13.69
C ASP A 39 2.22 -15.17 -14.07
N PRO A 40 2.27 -15.53 -15.37
CA PRO A 40 1.87 -16.86 -15.83
C PRO A 40 2.78 -17.97 -15.31
N ASP A 41 4.05 -17.68 -15.00
CA ASP A 41 4.99 -18.67 -14.47
C ASP A 41 4.69 -19.01 -13.00
N VAL A 42 4.05 -18.08 -12.29
CA VAL A 42 3.70 -18.24 -10.87
C VAL A 42 2.23 -18.64 -10.69
N GLY A 43 1.31 -17.86 -11.25
CA GLY A 43 -0.13 -18.05 -11.17
C GLY A 43 -0.64 -18.29 -9.74
N LYS A 44 -0.78 -17.23 -8.93
CA LYS A 44 -1.16 -17.34 -7.51
C LYS A 44 -2.40 -16.50 -7.16
N PRO A 45 -3.49 -17.11 -6.69
CA PRO A 45 -4.61 -16.37 -6.10
C PRO A 45 -4.21 -15.60 -4.84
N ALA A 46 -4.89 -14.48 -4.57
CA ALA A 46 -4.76 -13.76 -3.29
C ALA A 46 -5.34 -14.60 -2.14
N GLY A 47 -4.74 -14.51 -0.97
CA GLY A 47 -5.17 -15.24 0.24
C GLY A 47 -4.88 -16.74 0.22
N ILE A 48 -4.27 -17.27 -0.85
CA ILE A 48 -3.85 -18.66 -0.96
C ILE A 48 -2.32 -18.71 -0.84
N MET A 49 -1.84 -19.57 0.05
CA MET A 49 -0.41 -19.78 0.24
C MET A 49 0.23 -20.26 -1.07
N CYS A 50 1.36 -19.65 -1.45
CA CYS A 50 2.12 -20.04 -2.62
C CYS A 50 2.54 -21.52 -2.54
N ARG A 51 2.40 -22.27 -3.64
CA ARG A 51 2.83 -23.67 -3.75
C ARG A 51 4.31 -23.93 -3.44
N HIS A 52 5.15 -22.90 -3.54
CA HIS A 52 6.58 -22.98 -3.25
C HIS A 52 6.93 -22.63 -1.80
N ASN A 53 5.95 -22.28 -0.97
CA ASN A 53 6.20 -21.97 0.43
C ASN A 53 6.55 -23.24 1.23
N THR A 54 7.53 -23.12 2.12
CA THR A 54 8.01 -24.23 2.99
C THR A 54 7.67 -24.00 4.47
N GLY A 55 6.68 -23.16 4.77
CA GLY A 55 6.37 -22.68 6.12
C GLY A 55 7.10 -21.39 6.47
N SER A 56 8.43 -21.40 6.47
CA SER A 56 9.28 -20.23 6.81
C SER A 56 10.06 -19.65 5.64
N GLY A 57 9.82 -20.13 4.41
CA GLY A 57 10.60 -19.70 3.26
C GLY A 57 10.03 -20.09 1.91
N CYS A 58 10.89 -20.12 0.91
CA CYS A 58 10.56 -20.49 -0.46
C CYS A 58 11.46 -21.63 -0.93
N GLY A 59 10.90 -22.75 -1.35
CA GLY A 59 11.63 -23.91 -1.85
C GLY A 59 12.38 -23.65 -3.16
N ILE A 60 12.01 -22.58 -3.88
CA ILE A 60 12.71 -22.11 -5.09
C ILE A 60 13.40 -20.76 -4.86
N HIS A 61 13.81 -20.42 -3.63
CA HIS A 61 14.29 -19.09 -3.30
C HIS A 61 15.39 -18.59 -4.26
N ALA A 62 16.36 -19.45 -4.61
CA ALA A 62 17.46 -19.13 -5.51
C ALA A 62 17.03 -18.84 -6.96
N THR A 63 15.93 -19.47 -7.41
CA THR A 63 15.39 -19.39 -8.78
C THR A 63 14.03 -18.69 -8.82
N ARG A 64 13.65 -17.98 -7.75
CA ARG A 64 12.34 -17.31 -7.65
C ARG A 64 12.13 -16.35 -8.82
N PRO A 65 10.91 -16.23 -9.37
CA PRO A 65 10.62 -15.31 -10.47
C PRO A 65 10.87 -13.85 -10.11
N ASP A 66 11.13 -13.02 -11.12
CA ASP A 66 11.51 -11.62 -10.96
C ASP A 66 10.48 -10.81 -10.18
N ILE A 67 9.19 -11.08 -10.37
CA ILE A 67 8.12 -10.43 -9.60
C ILE A 67 8.29 -10.64 -8.10
N CYS A 68 8.71 -11.84 -7.67
CA CYS A 68 8.98 -12.16 -6.27
C CYS A 68 10.31 -11.56 -5.78
N ARG A 69 11.30 -11.32 -6.66
CA ARG A 69 12.59 -10.71 -6.30
C ARG A 69 12.49 -9.20 -6.07
N ARG A 70 11.67 -8.53 -6.88
CA ARG A 70 11.60 -7.07 -6.95
C ARG A 70 10.54 -6.48 -6.02
N TRP A 71 9.62 -7.31 -5.54
CA TRP A 71 8.55 -6.87 -4.66
C TRP A 71 8.99 -6.81 -3.19
N PHE A 72 8.62 -5.73 -2.49
CA PHE A 72 8.89 -5.53 -1.06
C PHE A 72 7.73 -4.78 -0.40
N CYS A 73 7.31 -5.23 0.79
CA CYS A 73 6.28 -4.57 1.58
C CYS A 73 6.76 -3.23 2.15
N LEU A 74 5.83 -2.40 2.62
CA LEU A 74 6.15 -1.09 3.17
C LEU A 74 7.04 -1.17 4.42
N TRP A 75 6.96 -2.23 5.23
CA TRP A 75 7.90 -2.43 6.35
C TRP A 75 9.36 -2.58 5.86
N ARG A 76 9.62 -3.18 4.70
CA ARG A 76 10.97 -3.23 4.12
C ARG A 76 11.43 -1.89 3.54
N ARG A 77 10.51 -0.94 3.28
CA ARG A 77 10.78 0.33 2.57
C ARG A 77 10.74 1.58 3.46
N ILE A 78 9.97 1.56 4.54
CA ILE A 78 9.69 2.73 5.38
C ILE A 78 10.23 2.49 6.79
N ASP A 79 11.28 3.22 7.13
CA ASP A 79 11.96 3.12 8.44
C ASP A 79 11.13 3.63 9.61
N ALA A 80 10.27 4.62 9.36
CA ALA A 80 9.35 5.14 10.38
C ALA A 80 8.34 4.08 10.87
N MET A 81 8.13 2.99 10.13
CA MET A 81 7.34 1.87 10.62
C MET A 81 8.13 1.13 11.72
N PRO A 82 7.51 0.82 12.88
CA PRO A 82 8.17 0.08 13.95
C PRO A 82 8.53 -1.35 13.54
N ASP A 83 9.49 -1.97 14.22
CA ASP A 83 9.94 -3.33 13.91
C ASP A 83 8.84 -4.38 14.12
N GLU A 84 7.99 -4.16 15.13
CA GLU A 84 6.81 -4.96 15.44
C GLU A 84 5.78 -4.96 14.29
N ALA A 85 5.84 -3.97 13.39
CA ALA A 85 4.99 -3.93 12.20
C ALA A 85 5.45 -4.89 11.08
N ARG A 86 6.48 -5.72 11.31
CA ARG A 86 6.81 -6.83 10.40
C ARG A 86 5.55 -7.71 10.21
N PRO A 87 5.19 -8.12 8.98
CA PRO A 87 3.86 -8.65 8.72
C PRO A 87 3.49 -9.93 9.48
N ASP A 88 4.45 -10.84 9.68
CA ASP A 88 4.25 -12.07 10.46
C ASP A 88 4.12 -11.82 11.97
N ARG A 89 4.58 -10.66 12.46
CA ARG A 89 4.46 -10.27 13.87
C ARG A 89 3.15 -9.51 14.15
N CYS A 90 2.80 -8.54 13.31
CA CYS A 90 1.59 -7.74 13.51
C CYS A 90 0.33 -8.34 12.86
N GLY A 91 0.46 -9.33 11.98
CA GLY A 91 -0.65 -9.96 11.27
C GLY A 91 -1.24 -9.10 10.13
N VAL A 92 -0.55 -8.04 9.71
CA VAL A 92 -0.96 -7.17 8.59
C VAL A 92 0.23 -6.88 7.69
N ILE A 93 0.04 -7.05 6.39
CA ILE A 93 0.99 -6.59 5.38
C ILE A 93 0.52 -5.24 4.83
N PHE A 94 1.42 -4.27 4.84
CA PHE A 94 1.21 -2.96 4.23
C PHE A 94 1.89 -2.92 2.87
N CYS A 95 1.14 -2.60 1.83
CA CYS A 95 1.57 -2.63 0.44
C CYS A 95 1.37 -1.28 -0.22
N LEU A 96 2.18 -0.98 -1.22
CA LEU A 96 1.82 -0.02 -2.27
C LEU A 96 1.17 -0.77 -3.41
N GLU A 97 0.04 -0.26 -3.87
CA GLU A 97 -0.74 -0.81 -4.97
C GLU A 97 -1.20 0.32 -5.88
N GLY A 98 -1.37 0.03 -7.15
CA GLY A 98 -1.77 1.03 -8.12
C GLY A 98 -1.90 0.47 -9.52
N GLU A 99 -2.81 1.05 -10.29
CA GLU A 99 -2.95 0.89 -11.73
C GLU A 99 -3.33 2.27 -12.27
N ASP A 100 -2.49 2.85 -13.13
CA ASP A 100 -2.59 4.26 -13.53
C ASP A 100 -3.97 4.60 -14.12
N ASP A 101 -4.56 3.68 -14.88
CA ASP A 101 -5.85 3.85 -15.55
C ASP A 101 -7.05 3.32 -14.73
N HIS A 102 -6.87 3.06 -13.43
CA HIS A 102 -7.96 2.55 -12.59
C HIS A 102 -9.13 3.57 -12.54
N PRO A 103 -10.40 3.12 -12.68
CA PRO A 103 -11.57 4.00 -12.73
C PRO A 103 -11.80 4.73 -11.40
N ASN A 104 -11.54 4.06 -10.27
CA ASN A 104 -11.48 4.73 -8.98
C ASN A 104 -10.11 5.43 -8.82
N PRO A 105 -10.07 6.77 -8.72
CA PRO A 105 -8.82 7.51 -8.64
C PRO A 105 -8.02 7.22 -7.36
N PHE A 106 -8.69 6.90 -6.26
CA PHE A 106 -8.03 6.54 -4.99
C PHE A 106 -7.36 5.17 -5.03
N ALA A 107 -7.54 4.39 -6.09
CA ALA A 107 -6.88 3.10 -6.30
C ALA A 107 -5.75 3.16 -7.34
N ARG A 108 -5.51 4.32 -7.98
CA ARG A 108 -4.44 4.47 -8.99
C ARG A 108 -3.04 4.38 -8.41
N PHE A 109 -2.84 4.89 -7.21
CA PHE A 109 -1.61 4.70 -6.44
C PHE A 109 -1.92 4.93 -4.96
N CYS A 110 -1.72 3.91 -4.13
CA CYS A 110 -2.29 3.90 -2.78
C CYS A 110 -1.56 2.94 -1.83
N VAL A 111 -1.75 3.17 -0.53
CA VAL A 111 -1.36 2.26 0.53
C VAL A 111 -2.52 1.31 0.83
N VAL A 112 -2.22 0.03 0.99
CA VAL A 112 -3.22 -1.00 1.36
C VAL A 112 -2.74 -1.80 2.56
N ALA A 113 -3.53 -1.81 3.63
CA ALA A 113 -3.35 -2.68 4.78
C ALA A 113 -4.17 -3.97 4.58
N ARG A 114 -3.49 -5.10 4.43
CA ARG A 114 -4.11 -6.42 4.20
C ARG A 114 -3.82 -7.35 5.37
N PRO A 115 -4.84 -7.91 6.04
CA PRO A 115 -4.63 -8.93 7.06
C PRO A 115 -3.96 -10.19 6.48
N VAL A 116 -3.12 -10.82 7.29
CA VAL A 116 -2.56 -12.15 7.04
C VAL A 116 -3.40 -13.14 7.84
N GLY A 117 -4.04 -14.10 7.18
CA GLY A 117 -5.01 -15.02 7.78
C GLY A 117 -6.30 -14.36 8.30
N SER A 118 -6.23 -13.64 9.42
CA SER A 118 -7.39 -13.11 10.16
C SER A 118 -7.45 -11.59 10.21
N SER A 119 -8.64 -11.03 9.98
CA SER A 119 -8.91 -9.58 10.14
C SER A 119 -8.84 -9.08 11.60
N ARG A 120 -8.63 -9.96 12.59
CA ARG A 120 -8.47 -9.57 14.00
C ARG A 120 -7.23 -8.69 14.22
N ALA A 121 -6.17 -8.89 13.46
CA ALA A 121 -4.93 -8.11 13.53
C ALA A 121 -5.17 -6.59 13.34
N LEU A 122 -6.16 -6.22 12.51
CA LEU A 122 -6.58 -4.83 12.31
C LEU A 122 -7.11 -4.13 13.56
N ARG A 123 -7.46 -4.88 14.61
CA ARG A 123 -7.94 -4.31 15.87
C ARG A 123 -6.80 -3.91 16.80
N SER A 124 -5.57 -4.38 16.55
CA SER A 124 -4.41 -4.06 17.39
C SER A 124 -4.09 -2.58 17.35
N GLU A 125 -3.64 -2.04 18.49
CA GLU A 125 -3.29 -0.64 18.62
C GLU A 125 -2.13 -0.28 17.68
N LEU A 126 -1.10 -1.12 17.62
CA LEU A 126 0.02 -0.98 16.70
C LEU A 126 -0.43 -0.80 15.25
N VAL A 127 -1.30 -1.68 14.74
CA VAL A 127 -1.78 -1.61 13.36
C VAL A 127 -2.61 -0.35 13.12
N ARG A 128 -3.46 0.05 14.08
CA ARG A 128 -4.22 1.31 13.99
C ARG A 128 -3.29 2.52 13.93
N GLN A 129 -2.23 2.54 14.73
CA GLN A 129 -1.24 3.62 14.73
C GLN A 129 -0.49 3.69 13.40
N VAL A 130 -0.10 2.55 12.81
CA VAL A 130 0.54 2.52 11.48
C VAL A 130 -0.42 3.00 10.39
N ILE A 131 -1.70 2.60 10.42
CA ILE A 131 -2.71 3.11 9.48
C ILE A 131 -2.88 4.63 9.66
N ALA A 132 -2.98 5.09 10.90
CA ALA A 132 -3.11 6.51 11.23
C ALA A 132 -1.88 7.32 10.81
N MET A 133 -0.67 6.75 10.89
CA MET A 133 0.56 7.36 10.38
C MET A 133 0.43 7.68 8.89
N PHE A 134 0.02 6.71 8.06
CA PHE A 134 -0.18 6.94 6.62
C PHE A 134 -1.29 7.97 6.35
N ALA A 135 -2.43 7.85 7.04
CA ALA A 135 -3.56 8.77 6.87
C ALA A 135 -3.19 10.21 7.26
N ARG A 136 -2.36 10.40 8.30
CA ARG A 136 -1.89 11.72 8.75
C ARG A 136 -0.88 12.35 7.81
N GLN A 137 -0.07 11.56 7.10
CA GLN A 137 0.82 12.10 6.08
C GLN A 137 0.03 12.73 4.93
N GLY A 138 -1.15 12.19 4.60
CA GLY A 138 -2.08 12.81 3.64
C GLY A 138 -1.57 12.82 2.19
N GLU A 139 -0.57 12.00 1.89
CA GLU A 139 0.11 11.91 0.60
C GLU A 139 -0.42 10.81 -0.29
N LEU A 140 -1.07 9.78 0.24
CA LEU A 140 -1.59 8.66 -0.54
C LEU A 140 -2.93 8.21 0.03
N PRO A 141 -3.88 7.78 -0.81
CA PRO A 141 -5.04 7.07 -0.33
C PRO A 141 -4.64 5.85 0.49
N VAL A 142 -5.32 5.63 1.60
CA VAL A 142 -5.08 4.50 2.50
C VAL A 142 -6.33 3.63 2.54
N TRP A 143 -6.15 2.36 2.20
CA TRP A 143 -7.21 1.37 2.18
C TRP A 143 -6.95 0.26 3.19
N VAL A 144 -8.02 -0.28 3.76
CA VAL A 144 -7.97 -1.46 4.64
C VAL A 144 -8.81 -2.57 4.03
N HIS A 145 -8.25 -3.76 3.95
CA HIS A 145 -8.98 -4.95 3.52
C HIS A 145 -9.56 -5.70 4.72
N ARG A 146 -10.88 -5.89 4.76
CA ARG A 146 -11.59 -6.56 5.86
C ARG A 146 -12.72 -7.40 5.29
N HIS A 147 -12.73 -8.71 5.59
CA HIS A 147 -13.79 -9.64 5.16
C HIS A 147 -14.06 -9.60 3.64
N GLY A 148 -13.01 -9.49 2.82
CA GLY A 148 -13.14 -9.41 1.36
C GLY A 148 -13.57 -8.05 0.82
N VAL A 149 -13.83 -7.07 1.70
CA VAL A 149 -14.19 -5.71 1.33
C VAL A 149 -13.02 -4.78 1.57
N ARG A 150 -12.74 -3.91 0.60
CA ARG A 150 -11.71 -2.87 0.69
C ARG A 150 -12.39 -1.55 1.06
N SER A 151 -12.01 -0.96 2.19
CA SER A 151 -12.59 0.30 2.70
C SER A 151 -11.57 1.42 2.65
N LEU A 152 -11.97 2.57 2.12
CA LEU A 152 -11.14 3.78 2.08
C LEU A 152 -11.10 4.40 3.48
N ILE A 153 -9.90 4.57 4.03
CA ILE A 153 -9.66 5.21 5.32
C ILE A 153 -9.18 6.65 5.14
N HIS A 154 -8.35 6.89 4.14
CA HIS A 154 -7.91 8.22 3.75
C HIS A 154 -7.98 8.35 2.22
N PRO A 155 -8.46 9.46 1.65
CA PRO A 155 -9.12 10.58 2.35
C PRO A 155 -10.41 10.16 3.08
N PRO A 156 -10.86 10.91 4.12
CA PRO A 156 -12.15 10.68 4.76
C PRO A 156 -13.31 10.91 3.77
N PRO A 157 -14.53 10.39 4.05
CA PRO A 157 -15.61 10.37 3.06
C PRO A 157 -16.02 11.73 2.49
N ASP A 158 -16.03 12.77 3.32
CA ASP A 158 -16.34 14.15 2.94
C ASP A 158 -15.29 14.75 1.98
N LEU A 159 -14.01 14.56 2.30
CA LEU A 159 -12.91 14.97 1.42
C LEU A 159 -12.86 14.12 0.15
N ALA A 160 -13.13 12.81 0.24
CA ALA A 160 -13.19 11.91 -0.92
C ALA A 160 -14.28 12.36 -1.91
N ASP A 161 -15.48 12.64 -1.40
CA ASP A 161 -16.59 13.17 -2.18
C ASP A 161 -16.23 14.51 -2.85
N ALA A 162 -15.65 15.45 -2.10
CA ALA A 162 -15.20 16.72 -2.65
C ALA A 162 -14.06 16.56 -3.69
N ILE A 163 -13.20 15.54 -3.53
CA ILE A 163 -12.18 15.18 -4.52
C ILE A 163 -12.82 14.57 -5.77
N GLU A 164 -13.87 13.77 -5.67
CA GLU A 164 -14.54 13.16 -6.82
C GLU A 164 -15.38 14.18 -7.61
N ARG A 165 -16.14 15.02 -6.91
CA ARG A 165 -17.15 15.91 -7.50
C ARG A 165 -17.16 17.31 -6.89
N PRO A 166 -16.09 18.11 -7.04
CA PRO A 166 -15.94 19.40 -6.38
C PRO A 166 -17.07 20.39 -6.70
N ASP A 167 -17.64 20.31 -7.91
CA ASP A 167 -18.67 21.24 -8.37
C ASP A 167 -20.07 20.91 -7.82
N THR A 168 -20.30 19.66 -7.37
CA THR A 168 -21.63 19.19 -6.94
C THR A 168 -21.65 18.62 -5.52
N THR A 169 -20.50 18.53 -4.85
CA THR A 169 -20.40 18.00 -3.49
C THR A 169 -21.22 18.83 -2.49
N PRO A 170 -21.91 18.21 -1.52
CA PRO A 170 -22.49 18.95 -0.40
C PRO A 170 -21.40 19.45 0.58
N PHE A 171 -20.18 18.93 0.49
CA PHE A 171 -19.07 19.23 1.41
C PHE A 171 -18.21 20.40 0.91
N GLN A 172 -18.84 21.54 0.61
CA GLN A 172 -18.19 22.70 0.01
C GLN A 172 -16.99 23.23 0.82
N ALA A 173 -17.01 23.07 2.15
CA ALA A 173 -15.89 23.43 3.02
C ALA A 173 -14.59 22.65 2.73
N PHE A 174 -14.68 21.45 2.12
CA PHE A 174 -13.53 20.61 1.78
C PHE A 174 -13.00 20.83 0.37
N VAL A 175 -13.71 21.59 -0.49
CA VAL A 175 -13.32 21.81 -1.89
C VAL A 175 -11.92 22.41 -2.03
N PRO A 176 -11.48 23.41 -1.23
CA PRO A 176 -10.11 23.91 -1.32
C PRO A 176 -9.06 22.80 -1.09
N ALA A 177 -9.24 21.99 -0.03
CA ALA A 177 -8.35 20.86 0.27
C ALA A 177 -8.41 19.77 -0.81
N ALA A 178 -9.58 19.52 -1.39
CA ALA A 178 -9.78 18.58 -2.47
C ALA A 178 -9.03 18.99 -3.75
N MET A 179 -9.11 20.27 -4.12
CA MET A 179 -8.40 20.81 -5.28
C MET A 179 -6.88 20.80 -5.08
N ASP A 180 -6.42 21.10 -3.86
CA ASP A 180 -5.01 20.96 -3.48
C ASP A 180 -4.52 19.51 -3.57
N TRP A 181 -5.37 18.56 -3.16
CA TRP A 181 -5.09 17.14 -3.30
C TRP A 181 -4.99 16.73 -4.78
N ARG A 182 -5.96 17.11 -5.62
CA ARG A 182 -5.94 16.82 -7.08
C ARG A 182 -4.68 17.35 -7.75
N ARG A 183 -4.23 18.57 -7.42
CA ARG A 183 -3.01 19.18 -7.99
C ARG A 183 -1.74 18.38 -7.65
N ARG A 184 -1.67 17.81 -6.44
CA ARG A 184 -0.52 17.00 -6.00
C ARG A 184 -0.50 15.62 -6.65
N HIS A 185 -1.66 15.01 -6.88
CA HIS A 185 -1.79 13.62 -7.35
C HIS A 185 -2.06 13.55 -8.85
N ARG A 186 -1.33 14.33 -9.66
CA ARG A 186 -1.51 14.49 -11.12
C ARG A 186 -1.92 13.18 -11.81
N ALA A 187 -3.22 12.97 -11.92
CA ALA A 187 -3.84 11.88 -12.64
C ALA A 187 -4.84 12.50 -13.61
N ASN A 188 -5.06 11.87 -14.76
CA ASN A 188 -6.11 12.26 -15.68
C ASN A 188 -7.46 12.13 -14.96
N TRP A 189 -7.96 13.22 -14.40
CA TRP A 189 -9.27 13.24 -13.76
C TRP A 189 -10.32 13.37 -14.85
N PRO A 190 -11.37 12.51 -14.88
CA PRO A 190 -12.49 12.76 -15.78
C PRO A 190 -13.02 14.17 -15.51
N GLN A 191 -13.15 14.98 -16.56
CA GLN A 191 -13.78 16.29 -16.45
C GLN A 191 -15.29 16.09 -16.27
N GLY A 192 -15.85 16.62 -15.18
CA GLY A 192 -17.28 16.61 -14.89
C GLY A 192 -17.67 15.64 -13.79
#